data_AF-A0AAU8I723-F1
#
_entry.id   AF-A0AAU8I723-F1
#
_cell.length_a   1.000
_cell.length_b   1.000
_cell.length_c   1.000
_cell.angle_alpha   90.00
_cell.angle_beta   90.00
_cell.angle_gamma   90.00
#
_symmetry.space_group_name_H-M   'P 1'
#
loop_
_entity.id
_entity.type
_entity.pdbx_description
1 polymer ?
#
loop_
_entity_poly.entity_id
_entity_poly.type
_entity_poly.pdbx_seq_one_letter_code
_entity_poly.pdbx_strand_id
1 'polypeptide(L)'
;MRRMLAATLVLVAGCSLGSGPAANREPLESALIVGSAQSPDPVLARVMELKERGVVEGVVVYESFPVRIRLRAPRRVIDELEAMPRAAQSAPGDGSGRR
;
A
#
# COMPACT_ATOMS: atom_id res chain seq x y z
N MET A 1 18.08 -52.43 42.01
CA MET A 1 16.88 -51.79 41.44
C MET A 1 16.98 -50.28 41.59
N ARG A 2 17.33 -49.56 40.51
CA ARG A 2 17.15 -48.09 40.43
C ARG A 2 16.82 -47.77 38.98
N ARG A 3 15.51 -47.73 38.71
CA ARG A 3 14.93 -47.15 37.51
C ARG A 3 14.97 -45.64 37.70
N MET A 4 15.47 -44.89 36.73
CA MET A 4 14.94 -43.56 36.52
C MET A 4 15.00 -43.25 35.04
N LEU A 5 13.80 -43.06 34.49
CA LEU A 5 13.47 -42.99 33.08
C LEU A 5 14.12 -41.77 32.43
N ALA A 6 14.66 -41.98 31.24
CA ALA A 6 14.92 -40.94 30.27
C ALA A 6 13.59 -40.36 29.78
N ALA A 7 13.32 -39.09 30.07
CA ALA A 7 12.20 -38.36 29.50
C ALA A 7 12.71 -37.58 28.28
N THR A 8 12.72 -38.23 27.13
CA THR A 8 13.04 -37.61 25.84
C THR A 8 11.87 -36.72 25.43
N LEU A 9 11.97 -35.42 25.70
CA LEU A 9 10.98 -34.43 25.29
C LEU A 9 11.14 -34.16 23.79
N VAL A 10 10.40 -34.90 22.97
CA VAL A 10 10.25 -34.64 21.53
C VAL A 10 9.27 -33.48 21.35
N LEU A 11 9.81 -32.28 21.12
CA LEU A 11 9.01 -31.11 20.74
C LEU A 11 8.98 -31.00 19.21
N VAL A 12 8.05 -31.72 18.57
CA VAL A 12 7.70 -31.46 17.17
C VAL A 12 6.66 -30.33 17.16
N ALA A 13 7.15 -29.09 17.11
CA ALA A 13 6.34 -27.94 16.72
C ALA A 13 6.67 -27.61 15.27
N GLY A 14 6.22 -28.46 14.34
CA GLY A 14 6.14 -28.11 12.93
C GLY A 14 5.00 -27.10 12.76
N CYS A 15 5.27 -25.81 12.97
CA CYS A 15 4.38 -24.77 12.49
C CYS A 15 4.44 -24.81 10.97
N SER A 16 3.42 -25.46 10.40
CA SER A 16 3.08 -25.37 8.99
C SER A 16 3.10 -23.90 8.60
N LEU A 17 3.94 -23.53 7.63
CA LEU A 17 3.82 -22.29 6.88
C LEU A 17 2.46 -22.35 6.18
N GLY A 18 1.41 -21.93 6.91
CA GLY A 18 0.07 -21.78 6.39
C GLY A 18 0.06 -20.60 5.44
N SER A 19 0.44 -20.84 4.19
CA SER A 19 -0.07 -20.05 3.08
C SER A 19 -1.58 -20.25 3.08
N GLY A 20 -2.27 -19.35 3.78
CA GLY A 20 -3.72 -19.28 3.77
C GLY A 20 -4.22 -19.18 2.32
N PRO A 21 -5.44 -19.68 2.03
CA PRO A 21 -5.97 -19.66 0.68
C PRO A 21 -5.88 -18.24 0.13
N ALA A 22 -5.38 -18.11 -1.10
CA ALA A 22 -5.44 -16.88 -1.89
C ALA A 22 -6.92 -16.53 -2.13
N ALA A 23 -7.56 -16.02 -1.08
CA ALA A 23 -8.98 -15.76 -1.02
C ALA A 23 -9.23 -14.50 -1.83
N ASN A 24 -9.58 -14.68 -3.11
CA ASN A 24 -10.30 -13.74 -3.97
C ASN A 24 -9.94 -12.25 -3.75
N ARG A 25 -8.65 -11.94 -3.62
CA ARG A 25 -8.16 -10.56 -3.50
C ARG A 25 -8.13 -10.00 -4.91
N GLU A 26 -8.73 -8.83 -5.10
CA GLU A 26 -8.61 -8.10 -6.37
C GLU A 26 -7.12 -7.98 -6.75
N PRO A 27 -6.77 -8.17 -8.04
CA PRO A 27 -5.38 -8.08 -8.48
C PRO A 27 -4.74 -6.75 -8.08
N LEU A 28 -3.54 -6.82 -7.49
CA LEU A 28 -2.77 -5.64 -7.11
C LEU A 28 -1.93 -5.12 -8.28
N GLU A 29 -2.28 -3.94 -8.76
CA GLU A 29 -1.55 -3.20 -9.80
C GLU A 29 -0.53 -2.26 -9.16
N SER A 30 0.61 -2.06 -9.82
CA SER A 30 1.59 -1.05 -9.41
C SER A 30 1.23 0.30 -9.99
N ALA A 31 1.21 1.35 -9.18
CA ALA A 31 0.94 2.71 -9.61
C ALA A 31 1.93 3.72 -8.99
N LEU A 32 2.04 4.89 -9.63
CA LEU A 32 2.72 6.05 -9.11
C LEU A 32 1.69 7.16 -8.90
N ILE A 33 1.33 7.42 -7.65
CA ILE A 33 0.37 8.44 -7.25
C ILE A 33 1.13 9.72 -6.92
N VAL A 34 0.69 10.84 -7.50
CA VAL A 34 1.14 12.17 -7.08
C VAL A 34 0.29 12.63 -5.91
N GLY A 35 0.91 13.08 -4.83
CA GLY A 35 0.26 13.63 -3.66
C GLY A 35 -0.33 15.02 -3.91
N SER A 36 -0.95 15.60 -2.89
CA SER A 36 -1.46 16.97 -2.93
C SER A 36 -0.39 17.97 -2.48
N ALA A 37 -0.42 19.18 -3.03
CA ALA A 37 0.43 20.29 -2.57
C ALA A 37 -0.06 20.92 -1.24
N GLN A 38 -1.07 20.34 -0.59
CA GLN A 38 -1.58 20.79 0.71
C GLN A 38 -0.72 20.26 1.86
N SER A 39 -0.74 20.97 2.99
CA SER A 39 -0.12 20.54 4.23
C SER A 39 -1.17 20.50 5.35
N PRO A 40 -1.45 19.32 5.97
CA PRO A 40 -0.92 18.00 5.61
C PRO A 40 -1.45 17.52 4.24
N ASP A 41 -0.70 16.63 3.56
CA ASP A 41 -1.12 16.08 2.26
C ASP A 41 -2.26 15.05 2.46
N PRO A 42 -3.50 15.34 2.03
CA PRO A 42 -4.62 14.42 2.18
C PRO A 42 -4.43 13.10 1.42
N VAL A 43 -3.74 13.10 0.27
CA VAL A 43 -3.49 11.91 -0.54
C VAL A 43 -2.53 10.98 0.20
N LEU A 44 -1.45 11.54 0.73
CA LEU A 44 -0.49 10.78 1.53
C LEU A 44 -1.17 10.20 2.78
N ALA A 45 -2.00 10.98 3.47
CA ALA A 45 -2.76 10.51 4.62
C ALA A 45 -3.66 9.30 4.26
N ARG A 46 -4.38 9.39 3.14
CA ARG A 46 -5.25 8.31 2.67
C ARG A 46 -4.47 7.04 2.30
N VAL A 47 -3.32 7.18 1.64
CA VAL A 47 -2.45 6.04 1.33
C VAL A 47 -1.98 5.33 2.61
N MET A 48 -1.61 6.09 3.64
CA MET A 48 -1.17 5.51 4.91
C MET A 48 -2.29 4.75 5.63
N GLU A 49 -3.51 5.29 5.65
CA GLU A 49 -4.70 4.58 6.19
C GLU A 49 -4.96 3.25 5.43
N LEU A 50 -4.91 3.28 4.10
CA LEU A 50 -5.16 2.09 3.27
C LEU A 50 -4.05 1.03 3.43
N LYS A 51 -2.81 1.46 3.69
CA LYS A 51 -1.70 0.58 4.04
C LYS A 51 -1.95 -0.12 5.38
N GLU A 52 -2.36 0.61 6.40
CA GLU A 52 -2.68 0.04 7.72
C GLU A 52 -3.81 -0.99 7.64
N ARG A 53 -4.76 -0.78 6.73
CA ARG A 53 -5.86 -1.71 6.44
C ARG A 53 -5.47 -2.90 5.56
N GLY A 54 -4.22 -2.97 5.07
CA GLY A 54 -3.74 -4.02 4.18
C GLY A 54 -4.36 -4.02 2.79
N VAL A 55 -4.94 -2.88 2.37
CA VAL A 55 -5.52 -2.68 1.02
C VAL A 55 -4.43 -2.25 0.03
N VAL A 56 -3.44 -1.49 0.53
CA VAL A 56 -2.30 -1.00 -0.23
C VAL A 56 -1.01 -1.64 0.30
N GLU A 57 -0.16 -2.10 -0.60
CA GLU A 57 1.13 -2.72 -0.29
C GLU A 57 2.29 -2.01 -1.02
N GLY A 58 3.53 -2.24 -0.58
CA GLY A 58 4.72 -1.76 -1.30
C GLY A 58 4.83 -0.24 -1.42
N VAL A 59 4.34 0.50 -0.42
CA VAL A 59 4.36 1.97 -0.41
C VAL A 59 5.80 2.50 -0.29
N VAL A 60 6.22 3.29 -1.28
CA VAL A 60 7.49 4.03 -1.30
C VAL A 60 7.17 5.50 -1.57
N VAL A 61 7.57 6.37 -0.64
CA VAL A 61 7.38 7.82 -0.76
C VAL A 61 8.69 8.45 -1.22
N TYR A 62 8.64 9.23 -2.29
CA TYR A 62 9.77 9.99 -2.80
C TYR A 62 9.72 11.42 -2.27
N GLU A 63 10.83 11.87 -1.69
CA GLU A 63 11.03 13.24 -1.21
C GLU A 63 10.97 14.24 -2.37
N SER A 64 9.76 14.72 -2.65
CA SER A 64 9.44 15.65 -3.73
C SER A 64 8.23 16.48 -3.33
N PHE A 65 7.98 17.61 -4.01
CA PHE A 65 6.82 18.45 -3.74
C PHE A 65 6.06 18.78 -5.03
N PRO A 66 4.80 18.33 -5.20
CA PRO A 66 4.09 17.38 -4.33
C PRO A 66 4.81 16.03 -4.25
N VAL A 67 4.56 15.29 -3.17
CA VAL A 67 5.18 13.97 -2.97
C VAL A 67 4.78 13.03 -4.10
N ARG A 68 5.68 12.11 -4.45
CA ARG A 68 5.36 10.99 -5.35
C ARG A 68 5.35 9.72 -4.54
N ILE A 69 4.35 8.88 -4.75
CA ILE A 69 4.11 7.69 -3.94
C ILE A 69 3.96 6.51 -4.88
N ARG A 70 4.92 5.59 -4.88
CA ARG A 70 4.78 4.30 -5.56
C ARG A 70 4.09 3.33 -4.63
N LEU A 71 3.10 2.60 -5.13
CA LEU A 71 2.34 1.63 -4.33
C LEU A 71 1.78 0.51 -5.19
N ARG A 72 1.27 -0.54 -4.53
CA ARG A 72 0.47 -1.61 -5.14
C ARG A 72 -0.91 -1.66 -4.51
N ALA A 73 -1.96 -1.62 -5.33
CA ALA A 73 -3.34 -1.62 -4.85
C ALA A 73 -4.30 -2.15 -5.91
N PRO A 74 -5.55 -2.49 -5.54
CA PRO A 74 -6.59 -2.75 -6.53
C PRO A 74 -6.85 -1.52 -7.40
N ARG A 75 -7.23 -1.74 -8.66
CA ARG A 75 -7.50 -0.66 -9.63
C ARG A 75 -8.46 0.40 -9.09
N ARG A 76 -9.53 -0.03 -8.43
CA ARG A 76 -10.55 0.85 -7.82
C ARG A 76 -9.95 1.83 -6.81
N VAL A 77 -8.97 1.38 -6.04
CA VAL A 77 -8.28 2.21 -5.03
C VAL A 77 -7.31 3.17 -5.68
N ILE A 78 -6.62 2.75 -6.75
CA ILE A 78 -5.77 3.63 -7.56
C ILE A 78 -6.62 4.77 -8.13
N ASP A 79 -7.76 4.44 -8.76
CA ASP A 79 -8.69 5.41 -9.32
C ASP A 79 -9.24 6.37 -8.24
N GLU A 80 -9.57 5.86 -7.05
CA GLU A 80 -9.97 6.68 -5.88
C GLU A 80 -8.88 7.70 -5.52
N LEU A 81 -7.63 7.24 -5.38
CA LEU A 81 -6.49 8.08 -5.01
C LEU A 81 -6.15 9.11 -6.09
N GLU A 82 -6.28 8.75 -7.37
CA GLU A 82 -6.11 9.66 -8.50
C GLU A 82 -7.19 10.74 -8.55
N ALA A 83 -8.42 10.40 -8.19
CA ALA A 83 -9.55 11.32 -8.17
C ALA A 83 -9.53 12.32 -6.99
N MET A 84 -8.71 12.09 -5.96
CA MET A 84 -8.62 13.00 -4.81
C MET A 84 -8.17 14.41 -5.25
N PRO A 85 -8.70 15.49 -4.63
CA PRO A 85 -8.30 16.86 -4.97
C PRO A 85 -6.79 17.08 -4.85
N ARG A 86 -6.17 17.53 -5.93
CA ARG A 86 -4.80 18.08 -5.92
C ARG A 86 -4.95 19.58 -5.71
N ALA A 87 -4.35 20.17 -4.67
CA ALA A 87 -4.27 21.64 -4.64
C ALA A 87 -3.57 22.12 -5.92
N ALA A 88 -4.20 23.09 -6.57
CA ALA A 88 -4.00 23.52 -7.96
C ALA A 88 -2.60 23.30 -8.52
N GLN A 89 -2.45 22.24 -9.31
CA GLN A 89 -1.72 22.33 -10.56
C GLN A 89 -2.77 22.36 -11.66
N SER A 90 -2.72 23.45 -12.42
CA SER A 90 -3.70 23.91 -13.38
C SER A 90 -4.26 22.81 -14.28
N ALA A 91 -5.55 22.91 -14.59
CA ALA A 91 -6.18 22.17 -15.66
C ALA A 91 -5.30 22.20 -16.94
N PRO A 92 -5.11 21.08 -17.64
CA PRO A 92 -4.50 21.10 -18.96
C PRO A 92 -5.51 21.68 -19.94
N GLY A 93 -5.49 22.99 -20.15
CA GLY A 93 -6.45 23.64 -21.05
C GLY A 93 -6.48 25.16 -21.04
N ASP A 94 -5.35 25.82 -21.22
CA ASP A 94 -5.36 27.18 -21.78
C ASP A 94 -4.15 27.42 -22.72
N GLY A 95 -3.95 26.43 -23.61
CA GLY A 95 -3.10 26.58 -24.77
C GLY A 95 -3.96 26.80 -26.01
N SER A 96 -4.54 27.99 -26.19
CA SER A 96 -5.17 28.37 -27.46
C SER A 96 -5.06 29.87 -27.75
N GLY A 97 -4.34 30.18 -28.84
CA GLY A 97 -4.34 31.48 -29.52
C GLY A 97 -3.27 32.45 -29.00
N ARG A 98 -2.04 32.49 -29.53
CA ARG A 98 -1.72 33.10 -30.83
C ARG A 98 -2.71 34.20 -31.23
N ARG A 99 -2.38 35.45 -30.92
CA ARG A 99 -2.15 36.55 -31.88
C ARG A 99 -1.49 37.73 -31.19
#